data_AF-A0A2T4D5U3-F1
#
_entry.id   AF-A0A2T4D5U3-F1
#
_cell.length_a   1.000
_cell.length_b   1.000
_cell.length_c   1.000
_cell.angle_alpha   90.00
_cell.angle_beta   90.00
_cell.angle_gamma   90.00
#
_symmetry.space_group_name_H-M   'P 1'
#
loop_
_entity.id
_entity.type
_entity.pdbx_description
1 polymer ?
#
loop_
_entity_poly.entity_id
_entity_poly.type
_entity_poly.pdbx_seq_one_letter_code
_entity_poly.pdbx_strand_id
1 'polypeptide(L)'
;ASYRGACLFEVVGLAPAVRDRCFSHAPARVDGAGFMDIQQQLQRLARDAWLQRKTLSQGGHLKYVYGGEYHAYNPDVVTTLQKAVITNDPQAYQLFAKQVNERPIAFLRDLVKPVSSATAINIDAVEPASELYQRFDTAAMSIGALSPEAHEALAEAMNNIGGHSNSGEGGEDPRRFGTAKNSRIKQIASGRFGVTPHYLVNADVLQIKVARSQCPSST
;
A
#
# COMPACT_ATOMS: atom_id res chain seq x y z
N ALA A 1 12.94 32.42 -0.10
CA ALA A 1 12.45 32.91 -1.40
C ALA A 1 12.27 31.79 -2.43
N SER A 2 13.23 30.86 -2.56
CA SER A 2 13.27 29.86 -3.64
C SER A 2 12.08 28.89 -3.72
N TYR A 3 11.41 28.55 -2.61
CA TYR A 3 10.24 27.66 -2.62
C TYR A 3 8.98 28.34 -3.18
N ARG A 4 8.87 29.66 -3.04
CA ARG A 4 7.66 30.41 -3.42
C ARG A 4 7.53 30.41 -4.95
N GLY A 5 6.45 29.82 -5.46
CA GLY A 5 6.18 29.73 -6.90
C GLY A 5 6.94 28.60 -7.63
N ALA A 6 7.68 27.76 -6.91
CA ALA A 6 8.45 26.67 -7.50
C ALA A 6 7.61 25.47 -7.97
N CYS A 7 6.30 25.46 -7.67
CA CYS A 7 5.36 24.40 -8.06
C CYS A 7 5.85 22.98 -7.68
N LEU A 8 6.42 22.83 -6.48
CA LEU A 8 6.90 21.54 -5.96
C LEU A 8 5.74 20.66 -5.45
N PHE A 9 4.78 20.38 -6.32
CA PHE A 9 3.64 19.49 -6.09
C PHE A 9 3.16 18.91 -7.42
N GLU A 10 2.35 17.85 -7.36
CA GLU A 10 1.66 17.28 -8.51
C GLU A 10 0.15 17.46 -8.34
N VAL A 11 -0.54 17.78 -9.43
CA VAL A 11 -2.00 17.87 -9.46
C VAL A 11 -2.58 16.55 -9.95
N VAL A 12 -3.48 15.97 -9.16
CA VAL A 12 -4.18 14.73 -9.48
C VAL A 12 -5.68 14.97 -9.38
N GLY A 13 -6.42 14.68 -10.46
CA GLY A 13 -7.88 14.71 -10.46
C GLY A 13 -8.51 16.10 -10.67
N LEU A 14 -7.81 17.04 -11.30
CA LEU A 14 -8.37 18.34 -11.73
C LEU A 14 -8.36 18.45 -13.26
N ALA A 15 -9.44 18.99 -13.82
CA ALA A 15 -9.59 19.19 -15.26
C ALA A 15 -8.58 20.22 -15.81
N PRO A 16 -8.22 20.14 -17.12
CA PRO A 16 -7.29 21.08 -17.76
C PRO A 16 -7.67 22.55 -17.55
N ALA A 17 -8.95 22.91 -17.69
CA ALA A 17 -9.41 24.29 -17.50
C ALA A 17 -9.05 24.89 -16.12
N VAL A 18 -9.07 24.07 -15.06
CA VAL A 18 -8.69 24.51 -13.70
C VAL A 18 -7.17 24.60 -13.59
N ARG A 19 -6.46 23.58 -14.09
CA ARG A 19 -5.00 23.50 -14.06
C ARG A 19 -4.35 24.64 -14.83
N ASP A 20 -4.79 24.91 -16.05
CA ASP A 20 -4.19 25.94 -16.91
C ASP A 20 -4.39 27.34 -16.31
N ARG A 21 -5.48 27.55 -15.59
CA ARG A 21 -5.78 28.82 -14.94
C ARG A 21 -5.05 29.01 -13.61
N CYS A 22 -4.96 27.96 -12.79
CA CYS A 22 -4.53 28.08 -11.39
C CYS A 22 -3.16 27.44 -11.10
N PHE A 23 -2.72 26.47 -11.91
CA PHE A 23 -1.56 25.61 -11.66
C PHE A 23 -0.81 25.26 -12.96
N SER A 24 -0.66 26.24 -13.86
CA SER A 24 -0.19 26.05 -15.25
C SER A 24 1.17 25.33 -15.40
N HIS A 25 1.99 25.35 -14.36
CA HIS A 25 3.33 24.73 -14.36
C HIS A 25 3.41 23.43 -13.56
N ALA A 26 2.32 22.99 -12.91
CA ALA A 26 2.31 21.76 -12.13
C ALA A 26 2.07 20.54 -13.04
N PRO A 27 2.82 19.44 -12.86
CA PRO A 27 2.56 18.20 -13.57
C PRO A 27 1.18 17.64 -13.18
N ALA A 28 0.50 17.04 -14.16
CA ALA A 28 -0.76 16.35 -13.96
C ALA A 28 -0.92 15.25 -15.00
N ARG A 29 -1.23 14.04 -14.53
CA ARG A 29 -1.36 12.83 -15.38
C ARG A 29 -2.77 12.27 -15.41
N VAL A 30 -3.60 12.70 -14.47
CA VAL A 30 -4.97 12.22 -14.30
C VAL A 30 -5.86 13.45 -14.18
N ASP A 31 -6.74 13.63 -15.16
CA ASP A 31 -7.75 14.68 -15.15
C ASP A 31 -8.91 14.32 -14.22
N GLY A 32 -9.76 15.30 -13.91
CA GLY A 32 -10.91 15.09 -13.05
C GLY A 32 -11.81 16.32 -12.96
N ALA A 33 -12.04 16.81 -11.74
CA ALA A 33 -13.03 17.83 -11.45
C ALA A 33 -12.74 19.19 -12.13
N GLY A 34 -13.77 19.77 -12.75
CA GLY A 34 -13.75 21.12 -13.29
C GLY A 34 -14.27 22.17 -12.30
N PHE A 35 -14.33 23.43 -12.75
CA PHE A 35 -14.84 24.54 -11.91
C PHE A 35 -16.28 24.33 -11.44
N MET A 36 -17.14 23.73 -12.27
CA MET A 36 -18.53 23.46 -11.90
C MET A 36 -18.65 22.39 -10.81
N ASP A 37 -17.84 21.33 -10.88
CA ASP A 37 -17.82 20.28 -9.85
C ASP A 37 -17.35 20.85 -8.51
N ILE A 38 -16.27 21.64 -8.54
CA ILE A 38 -15.74 22.34 -7.36
C ILE A 38 -16.80 23.27 -6.76
N GLN A 39 -17.46 24.08 -7.59
CA GLN A 39 -18.53 24.96 -7.16
C GLN A 39 -19.68 24.18 -6.51
N GLN A 40 -20.11 23.07 -7.12
CA GLN A 40 -21.19 22.25 -6.59
C GLN A 40 -20.82 21.65 -5.23
N GLN A 41 -19.58 21.19 -5.07
CA GLN A 41 -19.07 20.67 -3.79
C GLN A 41 -19.05 21.76 -2.70
N LEU A 42 -18.56 22.96 -3.04
CA LEU A 42 -18.55 24.11 -2.12
C LEU A 42 -19.97 24.52 -1.70
N GLN A 43 -20.93 24.53 -2.63
CA GLN A 43 -22.33 24.84 -2.33
C GLN A 43 -22.98 23.79 -1.41
N ARG A 44 -22.68 22.50 -1.60
CA ARG A 44 -23.16 21.43 -0.71
C ARG A 44 -22.59 21.59 0.70
N LEU A 45 -21.28 21.82 0.81
CA LEU A 45 -20.61 22.06 2.09
C LEU A 45 -21.18 23.29 2.80
N ALA A 46 -21.38 24.39 2.06
CA ALA A 46 -21.97 25.60 2.62
C ALA A 46 -23.38 25.33 3.17
N ARG A 47 -24.26 24.70 2.40
CA ARG A 47 -25.62 24.35 2.88
C ARG A 47 -25.58 23.59 4.19
N ASP A 48 -24.69 22.60 4.30
CA ASP A 48 -24.54 21.80 5.51
C ASP A 48 -24.02 22.61 6.70
N ALA A 49 -23.01 23.46 6.47
CA ALA A 49 -22.38 24.27 7.53
C ALA A 49 -23.32 25.32 8.14
N TRP A 50 -24.31 25.81 7.36
CA TRP A 50 -25.28 26.80 7.84
C TRP A 50 -26.50 26.20 8.54
N LEU A 51 -26.63 24.87 8.60
CA LEU A 51 -27.69 24.20 9.35
C LEU A 51 -27.37 24.20 10.86
N GLN A 52 -28.00 25.10 11.62
CA GLN A 52 -27.78 25.26 13.07
C GLN A 52 -27.94 23.98 13.89
N ARG A 53 -28.75 23.03 13.42
CA ARG A 53 -29.01 21.75 14.11
C ARG A 53 -27.98 20.66 13.78
N LYS A 54 -27.10 20.89 12.80
CA LYS A 54 -26.09 19.92 12.36
C LYS A 54 -24.77 20.24 13.03
N THR A 55 -24.30 19.34 13.89
CA THR A 55 -22.98 19.46 14.53
C THR A 55 -21.87 18.95 13.61
N LEU A 56 -20.62 19.26 13.97
CA LEU A 56 -19.46 18.67 13.29
C LEU A 56 -19.48 17.15 13.45
N SER A 57 -19.36 16.43 12.33
CA SER A 57 -19.18 14.98 12.35
C SER A 57 -17.80 14.63 12.88
N GLN A 58 -17.68 13.49 13.56
CA GLN A 58 -16.38 12.93 13.96
C GLN A 58 -15.44 12.76 12.75
N GLY A 59 -15.99 12.40 11.60
CA GLY A 59 -15.23 12.03 10.41
C GLY A 59 -14.41 10.75 10.65
N GLY A 60 -13.77 10.28 9.60
CA GLY A 60 -13.01 9.04 9.57
C GLY A 60 -11.83 9.10 8.61
N HIS A 61 -11.41 10.26 8.11
CA HIS A 61 -10.30 10.36 7.17
C HIS A 61 -8.98 9.75 7.68
N LEU A 62 -8.68 9.87 8.98
CA LEU A 62 -7.43 9.39 9.57
C LEU A 62 -7.54 7.98 10.18
N LYS A 63 -8.74 7.61 10.60
CA LYS A 63 -9.02 6.32 11.27
C LYS A 63 -10.43 5.89 10.93
N TYR A 64 -10.60 4.60 10.72
CA TYR A 64 -11.91 4.00 10.51
C TYR A 64 -12.91 4.43 11.61
N VAL A 65 -14.05 4.94 11.17
CA VAL A 65 -15.23 5.22 12.00
C VAL A 65 -16.43 4.60 11.30
N TYR A 66 -17.26 3.87 12.06
CA TYR A 66 -18.44 3.22 11.52
C TYR A 66 -19.39 4.28 10.90
N GLY A 67 -19.78 4.06 9.65
CA GLY A 67 -20.60 5.01 8.87
C GLY A 67 -19.87 6.25 8.38
N GLY A 68 -18.55 6.36 8.58
CA GLY A 68 -17.70 7.42 8.04
C GLY A 68 -17.15 7.10 6.65
N GLU A 69 -15.99 7.67 6.32
CA GLU A 69 -15.31 7.41 5.06
C GLU A 69 -14.91 5.95 4.91
N TYR A 70 -14.86 5.46 3.67
CA TYR A 70 -14.46 4.11 3.37
C TYR A 70 -12.94 3.91 3.60
N HIS A 71 -12.58 2.82 4.28
CA HIS A 71 -11.19 2.37 4.46
C HIS A 71 -11.00 1.01 3.80
N ALA A 72 -9.92 0.87 3.02
CA ALA A 72 -9.54 -0.41 2.43
C ALA A 72 -9.19 -1.46 3.50
N TYR A 73 -8.66 -1.01 4.64
CA TYR A 73 -8.46 -1.82 5.83
C TYR A 73 -9.55 -1.48 6.86
N ASN A 74 -10.70 -2.14 6.73
CA ASN A 74 -11.82 -2.02 7.67
C ASN A 74 -12.01 -3.35 8.45
N PRO A 75 -12.80 -3.34 9.55
CA PRO A 75 -12.98 -4.52 10.38
C PRO A 75 -13.44 -5.77 9.63
N ASP A 76 -14.34 -5.63 8.66
CA ASP A 76 -14.88 -6.78 7.90
C ASP A 76 -13.78 -7.44 7.06
N VAL A 77 -13.00 -6.64 6.34
CA VAL A 77 -11.88 -7.11 5.51
C VAL A 77 -10.80 -7.78 6.36
N VAL A 78 -10.42 -7.18 7.49
CA VAL A 78 -9.39 -7.73 8.37
C VAL A 78 -9.85 -9.03 9.02
N THR A 79 -11.08 -9.07 9.53
CA THR A 79 -11.62 -10.22 10.25
C THR A 79 -11.82 -11.42 9.32
N THR A 80 -12.34 -11.20 8.11
CA THR A 80 -12.55 -12.27 7.13
C THR A 80 -11.22 -12.84 6.63
N LEU A 81 -10.21 -11.99 6.38
CA LEU A 81 -8.87 -12.45 6.02
C LEU A 81 -8.23 -13.26 7.15
N GLN A 82 -8.27 -12.77 8.39
CA GLN A 82 -7.73 -13.47 9.55
C GLN A 82 -8.40 -14.83 9.74
N LYS A 83 -9.74 -14.90 9.64
CA LYS A 83 -10.46 -16.17 9.67
C LYS A 83 -9.95 -17.11 8.59
N ALA A 84 -9.86 -16.65 7.34
CA ALA A 84 -9.43 -17.46 6.21
C ALA A 84 -8.04 -18.09 6.44
N VAL A 85 -7.07 -17.32 6.92
CA VAL A 85 -5.69 -17.80 7.12
C VAL A 85 -5.51 -18.62 8.40
N ILE A 86 -6.26 -18.34 9.47
CA ILE A 86 -6.17 -19.08 10.74
C ILE A 86 -6.87 -20.44 10.62
N THR A 87 -8.02 -20.51 9.96
CA THR A 87 -8.81 -21.74 9.86
C THR A 87 -8.62 -22.49 8.55
N ASN A 88 -7.79 -21.96 7.64
CA ASN A 88 -7.62 -22.46 6.27
C ASN A 88 -8.96 -22.66 5.54
N ASP A 89 -9.86 -21.68 5.66
CA ASP A 89 -11.24 -21.73 5.14
C ASP A 89 -11.33 -21.01 3.77
N PRO A 90 -11.54 -21.74 2.65
CA PRO A 90 -11.65 -21.14 1.33
C PRO A 90 -12.88 -20.24 1.18
N GLN A 91 -13.98 -20.52 1.89
CA GLN A 91 -15.19 -19.69 1.82
C GLN A 91 -14.96 -18.34 2.52
N ALA A 92 -14.24 -18.34 3.64
CA ALA A 92 -13.81 -17.10 4.29
C ALA A 92 -12.91 -16.27 3.37
N TYR A 93 -11.98 -16.91 2.64
CA TYR A 93 -11.16 -16.20 1.63
C TYR A 93 -11.99 -15.63 0.48
N GLN A 94 -12.95 -16.39 -0.04
CA GLN A 94 -13.86 -15.89 -1.09
C GLN A 94 -14.67 -14.69 -0.62
N LEU A 95 -15.14 -14.70 0.64
CA LEU A 95 -15.82 -13.56 1.23
C LEU A 95 -14.90 -12.33 1.35
N PHE A 96 -13.67 -12.52 1.84
CA PHE A 96 -12.65 -11.46 1.86
C PHE A 96 -12.41 -10.89 0.44
N ALA A 97 -12.18 -11.76 -0.54
CA ALA A 97 -11.92 -11.35 -1.92
C ALA A 97 -13.10 -10.57 -2.51
N LYS A 98 -14.33 -11.00 -2.23
CA LYS A 98 -15.54 -10.29 -2.63
C LYS A 98 -15.61 -8.89 -2.02
N GLN A 99 -15.39 -8.77 -0.71
CA GLN A 99 -15.39 -7.47 -0.01
C GLN A 99 -14.32 -6.51 -0.57
N VAL A 100 -13.17 -7.02 -0.98
CA VAL A 100 -12.08 -6.23 -1.55
C VAL A 100 -12.33 -5.87 -3.02
N ASN A 101 -12.92 -6.76 -3.81
CA ASN A 101 -13.08 -6.59 -5.27
C ASN A 101 -14.38 -5.90 -5.67
N GLU A 102 -15.44 -5.99 -4.86
CA GLU A 102 -16.74 -5.35 -5.10
C GLU A 102 -16.95 -4.07 -4.28
N ARG A 103 -15.89 -3.53 -3.69
CA ARG A 103 -15.93 -2.26 -2.94
C ARG A 103 -16.30 -1.07 -3.83
N PRO A 104 -16.76 0.05 -3.25
CA PRO A 104 -16.77 1.34 -3.94
C PRO A 104 -15.35 1.71 -4.44
N ILE A 105 -15.29 2.46 -5.54
CA ILE A 105 -14.02 2.93 -6.12
C ILE A 105 -13.21 3.67 -5.05
N ALA A 106 -12.07 3.10 -4.68
CA ALA A 106 -11.15 3.65 -3.68
C ALA A 106 -9.76 3.91 -4.26
N PHE A 107 -9.38 3.20 -5.32
CA PHE A 107 -8.09 3.33 -6.00
C PHE A 107 -8.27 3.44 -7.51
N LEU A 108 -7.28 4.01 -8.22
CA LEU A 108 -7.30 4.09 -9.69
C LEU A 108 -7.45 2.72 -10.35
N ARG A 109 -6.90 1.66 -9.76
CA ARG A 109 -7.04 0.29 -10.26
C ARG A 109 -8.49 -0.24 -10.22
N ASP A 110 -9.35 0.37 -9.41
CA ASP A 110 -10.78 0.00 -9.34
C ASP A 110 -11.54 0.54 -10.58
N LEU A 111 -10.94 1.47 -11.34
CA LEU A 111 -11.50 2.03 -12.58
C LEU A 111 -11.14 1.23 -13.84
N VAL A 112 -10.20 0.28 -13.73
CA VAL A 112 -9.75 -0.53 -14.87
C VAL A 112 -10.26 -1.96 -14.73
N LYS A 113 -10.52 -2.60 -15.87
CA LYS A 113 -10.89 -4.01 -15.93
C LYS A 113 -9.93 -4.73 -16.88
N PRO A 114 -9.50 -5.96 -16.54
CA PRO A 114 -8.80 -6.81 -17.49
C PRO A 114 -9.66 -6.99 -18.75
N VAL A 115 -9.04 -6.88 -19.92
CA VAL A 115 -9.70 -7.23 -21.18
C VAL A 115 -9.56 -8.73 -21.34
N SER A 116 -10.68 -9.45 -21.24
CA SER A 116 -10.69 -10.90 -21.41
C SER A 116 -10.32 -11.29 -22.84
N SER A 117 -9.46 -12.30 -22.97
CA SER A 117 -9.27 -13.00 -24.26
C SER A 117 -10.56 -13.70 -24.66
N ALA A 118 -10.78 -13.85 -25.98
CA ALA A 118 -11.95 -14.56 -26.51
C ALA A 118 -11.96 -16.06 -26.15
N THR A 119 -10.82 -16.62 -25.77
CA THR A 119 -10.67 -18.06 -25.48
C THR A 119 -10.12 -18.26 -24.07
N ALA A 120 -10.93 -18.89 -23.21
CA ALA A 120 -10.48 -19.35 -21.91
C ALA A 120 -9.58 -20.58 -22.08
N ILE A 121 -8.54 -20.68 -21.25
CA ILE A 121 -7.69 -21.86 -21.13
C ILE A 121 -8.07 -22.64 -19.87
N ASN A 122 -7.75 -23.94 -19.85
CA ASN A 122 -7.86 -24.72 -18.62
C ASN A 122 -6.85 -24.17 -17.58
N ILE A 123 -7.23 -24.16 -16.31
CA ILE A 123 -6.36 -23.79 -15.19
C ILE A 123 -5.09 -24.64 -15.14
N ASP A 124 -5.15 -25.90 -15.60
CA ASP A 124 -3.99 -26.80 -15.68
C ASP A 124 -2.93 -26.33 -16.70
N ALA A 125 -3.31 -25.46 -17.63
CA ALA A 125 -2.39 -24.84 -18.59
C ALA A 125 -1.77 -23.53 -18.04
N VAL A 126 -2.22 -23.06 -16.87
CA VAL A 126 -1.63 -21.91 -16.18
C VAL A 126 -0.41 -22.38 -15.38
N GLU A 127 0.57 -21.49 -15.26
CA GLU A 127 1.75 -21.71 -14.43
C GLU A 127 1.35 -22.12 -12.99
N PRO A 128 1.98 -23.17 -12.41
CA PRO A 128 1.67 -23.63 -11.07
C PRO A 128 1.87 -22.54 -10.00
N ALA A 129 1.08 -22.60 -8.93
CA ALA A 129 1.17 -21.64 -7.82
C ALA A 129 2.56 -21.57 -7.19
N SER A 130 3.31 -22.68 -7.17
CA SER A 130 4.69 -22.74 -6.64
C SER A 130 5.65 -21.79 -7.35
N GLU A 131 5.45 -21.55 -8.65
CA GLU A 131 6.31 -20.65 -9.44
C GLU A 131 5.91 -19.18 -9.23
N LEU A 132 4.70 -18.92 -8.75
CA LEU A 132 4.24 -17.55 -8.44
C LEU A 132 4.87 -17.01 -7.16
N TYR A 133 5.15 -17.87 -6.18
CA TYR A 133 5.62 -17.44 -4.86
C TYR A 133 6.98 -16.73 -4.89
N GLN A 134 7.85 -17.10 -5.84
CA GLN A 134 9.15 -16.46 -6.06
C GLN A 134 9.02 -14.97 -6.48
N ARG A 135 7.84 -14.56 -6.95
CA ARG A 135 7.53 -13.18 -7.36
C ARG A 135 6.98 -12.33 -6.21
N PHE A 136 6.72 -12.93 -5.05
CA PHE A 136 6.24 -12.22 -3.88
C PHE A 136 7.38 -11.90 -2.92
N ASP A 137 7.39 -10.65 -2.46
CA ASP A 137 8.26 -10.18 -1.40
C ASP A 137 7.40 -9.65 -0.25
N THR A 138 7.78 -9.94 1.00
CA THR A 138 7.19 -9.21 2.13
C THR A 138 7.74 -7.79 2.18
N ALA A 139 6.89 -6.84 2.56
CA ALA A 139 7.30 -5.45 2.73
C ALA A 139 8.49 -5.31 3.71
N ALA A 140 9.38 -4.35 3.42
CA ALA A 140 10.49 -3.99 4.28
C ALA A 140 10.01 -3.32 5.57
N MET A 141 9.99 -4.06 6.67
CA MET A 141 9.59 -3.58 7.99
C MET A 141 10.75 -3.82 8.97
N SER A 142 11.20 -2.78 9.65
CA SER A 142 12.37 -2.88 10.53
C SER A 142 12.06 -3.64 11.81
N ILE A 143 13.07 -4.36 12.31
CA ILE A 143 13.08 -4.78 13.70
C ILE A 143 13.02 -3.52 14.60
N GLY A 144 12.12 -3.52 15.58
CA GLY A 144 11.77 -2.36 16.39
C GLY A 144 10.46 -1.67 15.98
N ALA A 145 10.12 -1.67 14.68
CA ALA A 145 8.75 -1.36 14.23
C ALA A 145 7.84 -2.59 14.36
N LEU A 146 8.41 -3.78 14.11
CA LEU A 146 7.83 -5.07 14.43
C LEU A 146 8.54 -5.72 15.61
N SER A 147 7.84 -6.63 16.29
CA SER A 147 8.48 -7.52 17.25
C SER A 147 9.44 -8.49 16.55
N PRO A 148 10.46 -9.02 17.25
CA PRO A 148 11.35 -10.05 16.69
C PRO A 148 10.59 -11.26 16.16
N GLU A 149 9.55 -11.72 16.86
CA GLU A 149 8.74 -12.89 16.49
C GLU A 149 8.00 -12.66 15.17
N ALA A 150 7.41 -11.48 14.98
CA ALA A 150 6.72 -11.13 13.74
C ALA A 150 7.71 -11.01 12.56
N HIS A 151 8.89 -10.44 12.81
CA HIS A 151 9.92 -10.28 11.78
C HIS A 151 10.50 -11.62 11.34
N GLU A 152 10.81 -12.50 12.29
CA GLU A 152 11.30 -13.86 12.00
C GLU A 152 10.24 -14.73 11.32
N ALA A 153 8.97 -14.63 11.73
CA ALA A 153 7.88 -15.39 11.11
C ALA A 153 7.69 -15.06 9.62
N LEU A 154 7.84 -13.79 9.24
CA LEU A 154 7.81 -13.38 7.83
C LEU A 154 8.98 -13.99 7.05
N ALA A 155 10.18 -13.99 7.64
CA ALA A 155 11.35 -14.55 6.99
C ALA A 155 11.23 -16.06 6.77
N GLU A 156 10.83 -16.77 7.81
CA GLU A 156 10.60 -18.21 7.75
C GLU A 156 9.51 -18.59 6.75
N ALA A 157 8.38 -17.88 6.76
CA ALA A 157 7.29 -18.13 5.79
C ALA A 157 7.75 -17.97 4.34
N MET A 158 8.44 -16.86 4.02
CA MET A 158 8.87 -16.60 2.65
C MET A 158 9.95 -17.56 2.17
N ASN A 159 10.90 -17.90 3.04
CA ASN A 159 11.94 -18.87 2.71
C ASN A 159 11.37 -20.27 2.49
N ASN A 160 10.33 -20.66 3.22
CA ASN A 160 9.65 -21.94 3.04
C ASN A 160 8.88 -22.06 1.71
N ILE A 161 8.34 -20.94 1.20
CA ILE A 161 7.58 -20.93 -0.07
C ILE A 161 8.42 -20.48 -1.28
N GLY A 162 9.72 -20.21 -1.09
CA GLY A 162 10.63 -19.80 -2.15
C GLY A 162 10.58 -18.32 -2.56
N GLY A 163 9.82 -17.49 -1.84
CA GLY A 163 9.81 -16.04 -2.04
C GLY A 163 10.95 -15.34 -1.27
N HIS A 164 10.82 -14.01 -1.10
CA HIS A 164 11.80 -13.24 -0.33
C HIS A 164 11.15 -12.45 0.81
N SER A 165 11.89 -12.36 1.90
CA SER A 165 11.60 -11.45 2.99
C SER A 165 12.65 -10.34 3.05
N ASN A 166 12.27 -9.20 3.62
CA ASN A 166 13.11 -8.00 3.64
C ASN A 166 13.39 -7.57 5.08
N SER A 167 14.67 -7.37 5.39
CA SER A 167 15.15 -7.02 6.74
C SER A 167 14.59 -5.69 7.26
N GLY A 168 14.24 -4.76 6.36
CA GLY A 168 13.98 -3.37 6.73
C GLY A 168 15.25 -2.63 7.18
N GLU A 169 15.06 -1.41 7.71
CA GLU A 169 16.15 -0.48 7.99
C GLU A 169 16.97 -0.79 9.25
N GLY A 170 16.50 -1.68 10.11
CA GLY A 170 17.02 -1.87 11.47
C GLY A 170 18.20 -2.84 11.61
N GLY A 171 18.71 -3.36 10.49
CA GLY A 171 19.67 -4.45 10.50
C GLY A 171 19.02 -5.80 10.81
N GLU A 172 19.85 -6.81 11.06
CA GLU A 172 19.37 -8.16 11.37
C GLU A 172 20.34 -8.88 12.32
N ASP A 173 19.80 -9.69 13.23
CA ASP A 173 20.59 -10.45 14.19
C ASP A 173 21.42 -11.54 13.48
N PRO A 174 22.76 -11.59 13.67
CA PRO A 174 23.60 -12.60 13.06
C PRO A 174 23.23 -14.05 13.35
N ARG A 175 22.50 -14.33 14.44
CA ARG A 175 22.02 -15.68 14.78
C ARG A 175 21.02 -16.22 13.76
N ARG A 176 20.41 -15.35 12.95
CA ARG A 176 19.46 -15.74 11.89
C ARG A 176 20.17 -16.22 10.62
N PHE A 177 21.43 -15.83 10.43
CA PHE A 177 22.16 -16.13 9.21
C PHE A 177 22.39 -17.63 9.08
N GLY A 178 22.23 -18.16 7.86
CA GLY A 178 22.26 -19.61 7.60
C GLY A 178 21.04 -20.39 8.11
N THR A 179 20.01 -19.72 8.64
CA THR A 179 18.75 -20.35 9.07
C THR A 179 17.58 -19.92 8.18
N ALA A 180 16.44 -20.60 8.31
CA ALA A 180 15.19 -20.21 7.64
C ALA A 180 14.68 -18.82 8.05
N LYS A 181 15.23 -18.21 9.11
CA LYS A 181 14.86 -16.87 9.57
C LYS A 181 15.69 -15.76 8.93
N ASN A 182 16.67 -16.07 8.09
CA ASN A 182 17.46 -15.05 7.40
C ASN A 182 16.61 -14.31 6.35
N SER A 183 16.54 -12.98 6.40
CA SER A 183 15.86 -12.23 5.34
C SER A 183 16.69 -12.21 4.06
N ARG A 184 16.18 -12.69 2.93
CA ARG A 184 16.96 -12.77 1.68
C ARG A 184 17.22 -11.39 1.06
N ILE A 185 16.36 -10.42 1.30
CA ILE A 185 16.59 -9.02 0.93
C ILE A 185 17.12 -8.26 2.15
N LYS A 186 18.27 -7.61 1.99
CA LYS A 186 18.87 -6.74 3.01
C LYS A 186 18.78 -5.29 2.58
N GLN A 187 18.17 -4.46 3.41
CA GLN A 187 18.00 -3.04 3.13
C GLN A 187 19.19 -2.21 3.64
N ILE A 188 19.60 -1.23 2.85
CA ILE A 188 20.59 -0.20 3.19
C ILE A 188 19.88 1.15 3.09
N ALA A 189 19.57 1.73 4.23
CA ALA A 189 19.02 3.09 4.34
C ALA A 189 20.10 4.09 4.74
N SER A 190 19.75 5.38 4.72
CA SER A 190 20.59 6.52 5.14
C SER A 190 21.35 6.32 6.46
N GLY A 191 20.65 5.86 7.51
CA GLY A 191 21.20 5.64 8.84
C GLY A 191 22.12 4.42 8.96
N ARG A 192 22.09 3.52 7.96
CA ARG A 192 22.93 2.31 7.88
C ARG A 192 22.93 1.45 9.15
N PHE A 193 21.81 1.41 9.88
CA PHE A 193 21.72 0.62 11.11
C PHE A 193 21.93 -0.87 10.82
N GLY A 194 22.82 -1.50 11.58
CA GLY A 194 23.17 -2.91 11.43
C GLY A 194 23.82 -3.31 10.10
N VAL A 195 24.20 -2.34 9.25
CA VAL A 195 24.88 -2.62 7.98
C VAL A 195 26.35 -2.95 8.28
N THR A 196 26.69 -4.22 8.15
CA THR A 196 28.05 -4.76 8.34
C THR A 196 28.43 -5.63 7.15
N PRO A 197 29.72 -5.90 6.90
CA PRO A 197 30.12 -6.87 5.87
C PRO A 197 29.43 -8.23 6.05
N HIS A 198 29.34 -8.71 7.29
CA HIS A 198 28.66 -9.98 7.61
C HIS A 198 27.16 -9.96 7.28
N TYR A 199 26.49 -8.82 7.49
CA TYR A 199 25.10 -8.63 7.08
C TYR A 199 24.92 -8.64 5.55
N LEU A 200 25.81 -7.97 4.82
CA LEU A 200 25.73 -7.85 3.37
C LEU A 200 25.97 -9.17 2.63
N VAL A 201 26.89 -10.01 3.12
CA VAL A 201 27.18 -11.32 2.50
C VAL A 201 26.09 -12.37 2.73
N ASN A 202 25.16 -12.13 3.66
CA ASN A 202 24.02 -13.00 3.95
C ASN A 202 22.73 -12.54 3.21
N ALA A 203 22.89 -11.74 2.15
CA ALA A 203 21.81 -11.26 1.31
C ALA A 203 21.86 -11.92 -0.07
N ASP A 204 20.68 -12.18 -0.64
CA ASP A 204 20.55 -12.51 -2.06
C ASP A 204 20.34 -11.22 -2.86
N VAL A 205 19.67 -10.24 -2.25
CA VAL A 205 19.38 -8.94 -2.85
C VAL A 205 19.71 -7.83 -1.87
N LEU A 206 20.45 -6.83 -2.33
CA LEU A 206 20.72 -5.61 -1.58
C LEU A 206 19.78 -4.49 -2.06
N GLN A 207 18.91 -4.01 -1.17
CA GLN A 207 17.99 -2.92 -1.47
C GLN A 207 18.53 -1.60 -0.94
N ILE A 208 18.87 -0.69 -1.84
CA ILE A 208 19.19 0.70 -1.47
C ILE A 208 17.87 1.46 -1.28
N LYS A 209 17.60 1.87 -0.04
CA LYS A 209 16.40 2.64 0.28
C LYS A 209 16.65 4.13 0.13
N VAL A 210 16.08 4.71 -0.93
CA VAL A 210 16.14 6.15 -1.21
C VAL A 210 14.95 6.90 -0.61
N ALA A 211 13.79 6.26 -0.49
CA ALA A 211 12.58 6.88 0.08
C ALA A 211 11.56 5.79 0.49
N ARG A 212 10.51 6.18 1.23
CA ARG A 212 9.29 5.37 1.43
C ARG A 212 8.04 6.20 1.16
N SER A 213 6.98 5.58 0.64
CA SER A 213 5.73 6.29 0.29
C SER A 213 5.06 7.01 1.45
N GLN A 214 5.14 6.46 2.67
CA GLN A 214 4.55 7.05 3.88
C GLN A 214 5.21 8.37 4.28
N CYS A 215 6.50 8.54 3.94
CA CYS A 215 7.23 9.78 4.17
C CYS A 215 8.40 9.84 3.16
N PRO A 216 8.16 10.41 1.96
CA PRO A 216 9.12 10.37 0.85
C PRO A 216 10.42 11.12 1.13
N SER A 217 10.39 12.09 2.04
CA SER A 217 11.56 12.90 2.44
C SER A 217 12.30 12.36 3.66
N SER A 218 11.75 11.37 4.38
CA SER A 218 12.43 10.74 5.51
C SER A 218 13.16 9.49 5.03
N THR A 219 14.41 9.70 4.64
CA THR A 219 15.45 8.67 4.65
C THR A 219 16.65 9.32 5.26
#